data_AF-A0A4U5W5C9-F1
#
_entry.id   AF-A0A4U5W5C9-F1
#
_cell.length_a   1.000
_cell.length_b   1.000
_cell.length_c   1.000
_cell.angle_alpha   90.00
_cell.angle_beta   90.00
_cell.angle_gamma   90.00
#
_symmetry.space_group_name_H-M   'P 1'
#
loop_
_entity.id
_entity.type
_entity.pdbx_description
1 polymer ?
#
loop_
_entity_poly.entity_id
_entity_poly.type
_entity_poly.pdbx_seq_one_letter_code
_entity_poly.pdbx_strand_id
1 'polypeptide(L)'
;MSSSVFGKIESGSTGVPAVDTIVVWCVAGTALAGILVMLWRLVRGMRRVVMRVDDFVDDWQEVGSRPGVAARPAVMARLDAIESRLTSVEHEVRPNSGSSLRDAVDRVDRRTAQLTED
;
A
#
# COMPACT_ATOMS: atom_id res chain seq x y z
N MET A 1 -61.42 -2.43 -30.49
CA MET A 1 -60.16 -2.87 -31.13
C MET A 1 -59.07 -2.80 -30.07
N SER A 2 -58.31 -3.90 -29.91
CA SER A 2 -57.20 -4.09 -28.98
C SER A 2 -57.56 -4.48 -27.53
N SER A 3 -57.50 -5.78 -27.24
CA SER A 3 -57.16 -6.28 -25.92
C SER A 3 -56.46 -7.64 -26.06
N SER A 4 -55.35 -7.77 -25.37
CA SER A 4 -54.73 -9.02 -24.94
C SER A 4 -53.92 -9.82 -25.98
N VAL A 5 -52.71 -9.34 -26.28
CA VAL A 5 -51.58 -10.20 -26.65
C VAL A 5 -50.38 -9.84 -25.76
N PHE A 6 -50.62 -9.73 -24.45
CA PHE A 6 -49.54 -9.86 -23.48
C PHE A 6 -49.40 -11.36 -23.22
N GLY A 7 -48.50 -11.99 -23.97
CA GLY A 7 -48.06 -13.35 -23.76
C GLY A 7 -47.64 -13.51 -22.30
N LYS A 8 -48.46 -14.25 -21.57
CA LYS A 8 -48.16 -14.80 -20.26
C LYS A 8 -46.85 -15.58 -20.43
N ILE A 9 -45.77 -15.11 -19.83
CA ILE A 9 -44.57 -15.91 -19.67
C ILE A 9 -44.98 -17.06 -18.76
N GLU A 10 -45.41 -18.17 -19.36
CA GLU A 10 -45.64 -19.40 -18.63
C GLU A 10 -44.28 -19.83 -18.08
N SER A 11 -44.17 -19.78 -16.75
CA SER A 11 -43.00 -20.24 -16.03
C SER A 11 -42.72 -21.69 -16.45
N GLY A 12 -41.56 -21.94 -17.04
CA GLY A 12 -41.15 -23.26 -17.53
C GLY A 12 -41.05 -24.28 -16.40
N SER A 13 -42.18 -24.85 -16.02
CA SER A 13 -42.31 -26.02 -15.15
C SER A 13 -42.32 -27.25 -16.06
N THR A 14 -41.59 -28.29 -15.67
CA THR A 14 -41.51 -29.55 -16.43
C THR A 14 -42.81 -30.37 -16.35
N GLY A 15 -43.80 -29.90 -15.58
CA GLY A 15 -45.08 -30.60 -15.35
C GLY A 15 -44.98 -31.77 -14.37
N VAL A 16 -43.77 -32.12 -13.91
CA VAL A 16 -43.51 -33.18 -12.93
C VAL A 16 -42.96 -32.54 -11.66
N PRO A 17 -43.71 -32.51 -10.55
CA PRO A 17 -43.33 -31.76 -9.34
C PRO A 17 -42.02 -32.27 -8.71
N ALA A 18 -41.72 -33.56 -8.85
CA ALA A 18 -40.47 -34.14 -8.40
C ALA A 18 -39.26 -33.58 -9.17
N VAL A 19 -39.39 -33.39 -10.49
CA VAL A 19 -38.31 -32.87 -11.35
C VAL A 19 -38.07 -31.40 -11.05
N ASP A 20 -39.13 -30.58 -10.95
CA ASP A 20 -39.00 -29.16 -10.61
C ASP A 20 -38.33 -28.95 -9.25
N THR A 21 -38.66 -29.78 -8.25
CA THR A 21 -38.05 -29.72 -6.91
C THR A 21 -36.55 -30.03 -6.96
N ILE A 22 -36.15 -31.05 -7.72
CA ILE A 22 -34.72 -31.38 -7.91
C ILE A 22 -33.98 -30.22 -8.57
N VAL A 23 -34.56 -29.61 -9.61
CA VAL A 23 -33.96 -28.47 -10.30
C VAL A 23 -33.75 -27.30 -9.35
N VAL A 24 -34.73 -26.96 -8.52
CA VAL A 24 -34.62 -25.88 -7.53
C VAL A 24 -33.48 -26.15 -6.54
N TRP A 25 -33.37 -27.36 -5.99
CA TRP A 25 -32.29 -27.71 -5.08
C TRP A 25 -30.92 -27.71 -5.75
N CYS A 26 -30.82 -28.14 -7.01
CA CYS A 26 -29.58 -28.08 -7.79
C CYS A 26 -29.13 -26.63 -8.04
N VAL A 27 -30.05 -25.74 -8.39
CA VAL A 27 -29.76 -24.31 -8.58
C VAL A 27 -29.35 -23.68 -7.25
N ALA A 28 -30.10 -23.93 -6.17
CA ALA A 28 -29.78 -23.43 -4.84
C ALA A 28 -28.41 -23.93 -4.36
N GLY A 29 -28.12 -25.23 -4.54
CA GLY A 29 -26.84 -25.84 -4.21
C GLY A 29 -25.68 -25.22 -4.99
N THR A 30 -25.86 -24.99 -6.30
CA THR A 30 -24.84 -24.37 -7.15
C THR A 30 -24.59 -22.92 -6.74
N ALA A 31 -25.64 -22.16 -6.44
CA ALA A 31 -25.52 -20.78 -5.97
C ALA A 31 -24.73 -20.71 -4.65
N LEU A 32 -25.06 -21.58 -3.69
CA LEU A 32 -24.37 -21.65 -2.40
C LEU A 32 -22.89 -22.08 -2.57
N ALA A 33 -22.63 -23.09 -3.40
CA ALA A 33 -21.27 -23.51 -3.70
C ALA A 33 -20.46 -22.38 -4.36
N GLY A 34 -21.06 -21.64 -5.29
CA GLY A 34 -20.45 -20.48 -5.92
C GLY A 34 -20.07 -19.39 -4.92
N ILE A 35 -20.99 -19.05 -4.00
CA ILE A 35 -20.74 -18.09 -2.93
C ILE A 35 -19.60 -18.56 -2.02
N LEU A 36 -19.62 -19.83 -1.60
CA LEU A 36 -18.58 -20.40 -0.75
C LEU A 36 -17.20 -20.34 -1.41
N VAL A 37 -17.11 -20.70 -2.70
CA VAL A 37 -15.87 -20.61 -3.47
C VAL A 37 -15.42 -19.16 -3.60
N MET A 38 -16.33 -18.23 -3.86
CA MET A 38 -16.00 -16.81 -3.97
C MET A 38 -15.45 -16.26 -2.65
N LEU A 39 -16.12 -16.56 -1.53
CA LEU A 39 -15.65 -16.20 -0.19
C LEU A 39 -14.28 -16.81 0.11
N TRP A 40 -14.08 -18.09 -0.21
CA TRP A 40 -12.79 -18.74 -0.01
C TRP A 40 -11.67 -18.08 -0.82
N ARG A 41 -11.93 -17.70 -2.07
CA ARG A 41 -10.96 -16.96 -2.90
C ARG A 41 -10.65 -15.59 -2.34
N LEU A 42 -11.67 -14.86 -1.85
CA LEU A 42 -11.50 -13.57 -1.20
C LEU A 42 -10.65 -13.69 0.07
N VAL A 43 -10.96 -14.63 0.96
CA VAL A 43 -10.18 -14.89 2.18
C VAL A 43 -8.75 -15.28 1.84
N ARG A 44 -8.55 -16.17 0.85
CA ARG A 44 -7.21 -16.58 0.41
C ARG A 44 -6.42 -15.42 -0.19
N GLY A 45 -7.06 -14.54 -0.96
CA GLY A 45 -6.47 -13.32 -1.49
C GLY A 45 -6.07 -12.36 -0.37
N MET A 46 -7.01 -12.07 0.54
CA MET A 46 -6.83 -11.19 1.68
C MET A 46 -5.68 -11.65 2.58
N ARG A 47 -5.58 -12.94 2.87
CA ARG A 47 -4.47 -13.49 3.67
C ARG A 47 -3.10 -13.16 3.08
N ARG A 48 -2.94 -13.15 1.75
CA ARG A 48 -1.66 -12.75 1.13
C ARG A 48 -1.35 -11.26 1.30
N VAL A 49 -2.38 -10.42 1.31
CA VAL A 49 -2.21 -8.98 1.52
C VAL A 49 -1.86 -8.72 2.98
N VAL A 50 -2.55 -9.35 3.92
CA VAL A 50 -2.29 -9.23 5.36
C VAL A 50 -0.84 -9.60 5.67
N MET A 51 -0.34 -10.75 5.19
CA MET A 51 1.06 -11.14 5.43
C MET A 51 2.07 -10.11 4.90
N ARG A 52 1.79 -9.46 3.77
CA ARG A 52 2.67 -8.42 3.22
C ARG A 52 2.61 -7.13 4.04
N VAL A 53 1.44 -6.78 4.55
CA VAL A 53 1.28 -5.63 5.42
C VAL A 53 1.98 -5.89 6.75
N ASP A 54 1.88 -7.09 7.30
CA ASP A 54 2.62 -7.47 8.51
C ASP A 54 4.13 -7.36 8.29
N ASP A 55 4.67 -7.91 7.20
CA ASP A 55 6.10 -7.76 6.88
C ASP A 55 6.51 -6.28 6.66
N PHE A 56 5.64 -5.47 6.05
CA PHE A 56 5.89 -4.03 5.87
C PHE A 56 5.85 -3.28 7.21
N VAL A 57 4.90 -3.61 8.07
CA VAL A 57 4.77 -3.05 9.41
C VAL A 57 5.96 -3.48 10.26
N ASP A 58 6.45 -4.72 10.14
CA ASP A 58 7.66 -5.22 10.81
C ASP A 58 8.95 -4.53 10.32
N ASP A 59 9.02 -4.12 9.06
CA ASP A 59 10.15 -3.30 8.56
C ASP A 59 10.05 -1.84 9.02
N TRP A 60 8.83 -1.36 9.31
CA TRP A 60 8.54 0.00 9.77
C TRP A 60 8.66 0.16 11.29
N GLN A 61 8.14 -0.80 12.04
CA GLN A 61 8.17 -0.94 13.49
C GLN A 61 9.34 -1.84 13.83
N GLU A 62 10.29 -1.37 14.62
CA GLU A 62 11.45 -2.15 15.03
C GLU A 62 11.02 -3.39 15.84
N VAL A 63 10.76 -4.53 15.18
CA VAL A 63 10.49 -5.81 15.84
C VAL A 63 11.67 -6.75 15.55
N GLY A 64 12.22 -7.27 16.64
CA GLY A 64 13.57 -7.83 16.75
C GLY A 64 13.98 -8.86 15.70
N SER A 65 15.29 -8.92 15.46
CA SER A 65 15.97 -9.80 14.52
C SER A 65 15.36 -11.20 14.48
N ARG A 66 14.79 -11.60 13.34
CA ARG A 66 14.38 -13.00 13.10
C ARG A 66 15.64 -13.89 13.09
N PRO A 67 15.63 -15.06 13.76
CA PRO A 67 16.77 -15.98 13.77
C PRO A 67 17.20 -16.32 12.33
N GLY A 68 18.46 -16.04 11.99
CA GLY A 68 19.04 -16.34 10.68
C GLY A 68 18.99 -15.21 9.64
N VAL A 69 18.43 -14.04 9.96
CA VAL A 69 18.45 -12.85 9.10
C VAL A 69 19.23 -11.73 9.79
N ALA A 70 20.26 -11.20 9.12
CA ALA A 70 20.99 -10.04 9.62
C ALA A 70 20.02 -8.87 9.84
N ALA A 71 20.08 -8.25 11.03
CA ALA A 71 19.23 -7.12 11.37
C ALA A 71 19.39 -6.01 10.32
N ARG A 72 18.30 -5.64 9.66
CA ARG A 72 18.26 -4.47 8.79
C ARG A 72 17.80 -3.28 9.64
N PRO A 73 18.47 -2.11 9.58
CA PRO A 73 18.02 -0.93 10.32
C PRO A 73 16.60 -0.56 9.89
N ALA A 74 15.69 -0.40 10.86
CA ALA A 74 14.33 0.01 10.58
C ALA A 74 14.28 1.41 9.95
N VAL A 75 13.15 1.72 9.31
CA VAL A 75 12.97 3.00 8.63
C VAL A 75 13.19 4.19 9.58
N MET A 76 12.72 4.10 10.84
CA MET A 76 12.90 5.18 11.82
C MET A 76 14.36 5.43 12.17
N ALA A 77 15.15 4.38 12.39
CA ALA A 77 16.59 4.51 12.63
C ALA A 77 17.33 5.13 11.43
N ARG A 78 16.86 4.82 10.20
CA ARG A 78 17.40 5.42 8.98
C ARG A 78 17.01 6.89 8.85
N LEU A 79 15.78 7.24 9.19
CA LEU A 79 15.30 8.62 9.17
C LEU A 79 16.05 9.49 10.17
N ASP A 80 16.25 9.00 11.40
CA ASP A 80 17.04 9.69 12.42
C ASP A 80 18.48 9.96 11.95
N ALA A 81 19.14 8.94 11.36
CA ALA A 81 20.47 9.11 10.79
C ALA A 81 20.50 10.12 9.62
N ILE A 82 19.44 10.19 8.80
CA ILE A 82 19.32 11.17 7.72
C ILE A 82 19.09 12.56 8.29
N GLU A 83 18.22 12.72 9.27
CA GLU A 83 17.93 13.98 9.93
C GLU A 83 19.18 14.56 10.60
N SER A 84 19.93 13.74 11.33
CA SER A 84 21.21 14.14 11.93
C SER A 84 22.21 14.66 10.88
N ARG A 85 22.36 13.96 9.75
CA ARG A 85 23.21 14.40 8.64
C ARG A 85 22.67 15.69 8.00
N LEU A 86 21.36 15.81 7.88
CA LEU A 86 20.71 16.99 7.31
C LEU A 86 20.93 18.22 8.18
N THR A 87 20.81 18.09 9.51
CA THR A 87 21.12 19.15 10.47
C THR A 87 22.58 19.59 10.35
N SER A 88 23.52 18.65 10.20
CA SER A 88 24.93 19.00 9.97
C SER A 88 25.14 19.77 8.67
N VAL A 89 24.48 19.37 7.58
CA VAL A 89 24.55 20.09 6.31
C VAL A 89 23.92 21.48 6.43
N GLU A 90 22.78 21.59 7.10
CA GLU A 90 22.07 22.84 7.34
C GLU A 90 22.94 23.85 8.11
N HIS A 91 23.72 23.36 9.08
CA HIS A 91 24.69 24.18 9.82
C HIS A 91 25.78 24.78 8.93
N GLU A 92 26.22 24.04 7.91
CA GLU A 92 27.28 24.48 7.00
C GLU A 92 26.82 25.43 5.90
N VAL A 93 25.55 25.34 5.48
CA VAL A 93 25.00 26.16 4.38
C VAL A 93 24.32 27.43 4.85
N ARG A 94 24.17 27.63 6.16
CA ARG A 94 23.67 28.88 6.74
C ARG A 94 24.81 29.78 7.23
N PRO A 95 24.58 31.10 7.28
CA PRO A 95 25.48 32.00 7.98
C PRO A 95 25.60 31.57 9.44
N ASN A 96 26.82 31.43 9.92
CA ASN A 96 27.11 30.85 11.22
C ASN A 96 28.30 31.55 11.87
N SER A 97 28.19 32.88 11.99
CA SER A 97 29.18 33.73 12.69
C SER A 97 30.63 33.56 12.21
N GLY A 98 30.84 33.10 10.98
CA GLY A 98 32.17 32.92 10.40
C GLY A 98 32.71 31.49 10.41
N SER A 99 32.03 30.53 11.05
CA SER A 99 32.50 29.14 11.19
C SER A 99 31.97 28.15 10.17
N SER A 100 30.94 28.51 9.38
CA SER A 100 30.43 27.61 8.35
C SER A 100 31.24 27.64 7.06
N LEU A 101 31.12 26.57 6.26
CA LEU A 101 31.62 26.53 4.89
C LEU A 101 31.10 27.70 4.05
N ARG A 102 29.81 28.07 4.19
CA ARG A 102 29.27 29.24 3.51
C ARG A 102 29.99 30.53 3.89
N ASP A 103 30.20 30.77 5.18
CA ASP A 103 30.91 31.98 5.63
C ASP A 103 32.35 32.02 5.13
N ALA A 104 32.99 30.85 5.00
CA ALA A 104 34.32 30.75 4.39
C ALA A 104 34.30 31.13 2.90
N VAL A 105 33.29 30.67 2.14
CA VAL A 105 33.09 31.07 0.74
C VAL A 105 32.85 32.57 0.62
N ASP A 106 31.93 33.15 1.41
CA ASP A 106 31.62 34.60 1.39
C ASP A 106 32.84 35.46 1.73
N ARG A 107 33.79 34.94 2.52
CA ARG A 107 35.05 35.61 2.85
C ARG A 107 36.04 35.58 1.68
N VAL A 108 36.12 34.46 0.97
CA VAL A 108 36.97 34.31 -0.23
C VAL A 108 36.44 35.18 -1.36
N ASP A 109 35.13 35.20 -1.56
CA ASP A 109 34.46 36.03 -2.57
C ASP A 109 34.78 37.52 -2.36
N ARG A 110 34.58 38.03 -1.14
CA ARG A 110 34.95 39.42 -0.79
C ARG A 110 36.42 39.74 -0.99
N ARG A 111 37.33 38.83 -0.63
CA ARG A 111 38.77 39.03 -0.84
C ARG A 111 39.10 39.09 -2.33
N THR A 112 38.46 38.25 -3.13
CA THR A 112 38.69 38.19 -4.58
C THR A 112 38.17 39.45 -5.27
N ALA A 113 37.02 39.96 -4.86
CA ALA A 113 36.48 41.23 -5.34
C ALA A 113 37.46 42.39 -5.11
N GLN A 114 38.02 42.50 -3.90
CA GLN A 114 39.01 43.53 -3.57
C GLN A 114 40.27 43.46 -4.45
N LEU A 115 40.76 42.26 -4.75
CA LEU A 115 41.95 42.06 -5.60
C LEU A 115 41.69 42.37 -7.08
N THR A 116 40.44 42.43 -7.52
CA THR A 116 40.07 42.68 -8.92
C THR A 116 39.68 44.14 -9.16
N GLU A 117 39.35 44.88 -8.10
CA GLU A 117 38.97 46.30 -8.15
C GLU A 117 40.19 47.26 -8.02
N ASP A 118 41.36 46.75 -7.66
CA ASP A 118 42.68 47.43 -7.72
C ASP A 118 43.40 47.18 -9.06
#